data_AF-A0A7X1DIL5-F1
#
_entry.id   AF-A0A7X1DIL5-F1
#
_cell.length_a   1.000
_cell.length_b   1.000
_cell.length_c   1.000
_cell.angle_alpha   90.00
_cell.angle_beta   90.00
_cell.angle_gamma   90.00
#
_symmetry.space_group_name_H-M   'P 1'
#
loop_
_entity.id
_entity.type
_entity.pdbx_description
1 polymer ?
#
loop_
_entity_poly.entity_id
_entity_poly.type
_entity_poly.pdbx_seq_one_letter_code
_entity_poly.pdbx_strand_id
1 'polypeptide(L)'
;MKRVLVIALAIVSIVAVLRSLAYMCKYLFDSLQDASSYGWSNFTVIPFLLVLISLLVAVIFVYHMFVKPILVSKRLRNSGISSIGFITSVNETGTRVDNQPMLQVGLEVIDERGNLVTMEMKEVFSLVDLAALQVGEPLPIIYNKYGDIGVDSKPDTKKLQDAIDLYQSQKDPNGPTYNERVEMREYGVRILATIVELKPTGEKLDDKDAVIIAVEIPSHSGGEVKTVSKKTYLSVSMRQYVRLGGLIEIMYVVGKEEKFVIINPLKRDIL
;
A
#
# COMPACT_ATOMS: atom_id res chain seq x y z
N MET A 1 -18.54 13.33 -2.19
CA MET A 1 -19.99 13.36 -2.51
C MET A 1 -20.77 12.11 -2.07
N LYS A 2 -20.37 10.87 -2.42
CA LYS A 2 -21.15 9.66 -2.09
C LYS A 2 -21.42 9.43 -0.59
N ARG A 3 -20.48 9.75 0.32
CA ARG A 3 -20.68 9.53 1.78
C ARG A 3 -21.54 10.59 2.48
N VAL A 4 -21.50 11.85 2.03
CA VAL A 4 -22.41 12.91 2.54
C VAL A 4 -23.85 12.60 2.16
N LEU A 5 -24.07 12.12 0.93
CA LEU A 5 -25.37 11.62 0.48
C LEU A 5 -25.86 10.46 1.36
N VAL A 6 -24.96 9.53 1.72
CA VAL A 6 -25.28 8.36 2.55
C VAL A 6 -25.57 8.73 4.01
N ILE A 7 -24.82 9.67 4.61
CA ILE A 7 -25.08 10.16 5.98
C ILE A 7 -26.42 10.91 6.03
N ALA A 8 -26.69 11.75 5.02
CA ALA A 8 -27.99 12.42 4.89
C ALA A 8 -29.13 11.40 4.75
N LEU A 9 -28.94 10.34 3.95
CA LEU A 9 -29.90 9.23 3.83
C LEU A 9 -30.13 8.48 5.15
N ALA A 10 -29.07 8.26 5.94
CA ALA A 10 -29.18 7.61 7.25
C ALA A 10 -29.95 8.48 8.26
N ILE A 11 -29.69 9.79 8.30
CA ILE A 11 -30.42 10.72 9.17
C ILE A 11 -31.90 10.79 8.74
N VAL A 12 -32.17 10.90 7.44
CA VAL A 12 -33.53 10.89 6.89
C VAL A 12 -34.25 9.57 7.22
N SER A 13 -33.56 8.43 7.14
CA SER A 13 -34.09 7.12 7.51
C SER A 13 -34.45 7.06 8.99
N ILE A 14 -33.56 7.50 9.90
CA ILE A 14 -33.82 7.52 11.35
C ILE A 14 -35.02 8.42 11.67
N VAL A 15 -35.06 9.63 11.10
CA VAL A 15 -36.19 10.55 11.29
C VAL A 15 -37.49 9.96 10.73
N ALA A 16 -37.43 9.26 9.59
CA ALA A 16 -38.58 8.57 9.01
C ALA A 16 -39.05 7.39 9.87
N VAL A 17 -38.15 6.63 10.51
CA VAL A 17 -38.53 5.57 11.49
C VAL A 17 -39.24 6.20 12.68
N LEU A 18 -38.63 7.22 13.30
CA LEU A 18 -39.17 7.86 14.49
C LEU A 18 -40.56 8.49 14.21
N ARG A 19 -40.71 9.14 13.06
CA ARG A 19 -41.99 9.74 12.66
C ARG A 19 -43.05 8.68 12.35
N SER A 20 -42.69 7.60 11.66
CA SER A 20 -43.60 6.49 11.36
C SER A 20 -44.01 5.74 12.63
N LEU A 21 -43.08 5.56 13.58
CA LEU A 21 -43.36 4.97 14.89
C LEU A 21 -44.34 5.84 15.69
N ALA A 22 -44.15 7.17 15.67
CA ALA A 22 -45.09 8.11 16.30
C ALA A 22 -46.49 8.05 15.68
N TYR A 23 -46.59 7.95 14.34
CA TYR A 23 -47.89 7.75 13.66
C TYR A 23 -48.53 6.41 14.01
N MET A 24 -47.75 5.33 14.10
CA MET A 24 -48.24 4.01 14.51
C MET A 24 -48.74 4.02 15.96
N CYS A 25 -48.00 4.66 16.89
CA CYS A 25 -48.44 4.80 18.28
C CYS A 25 -49.73 5.62 18.39
N LYS A 26 -49.85 6.72 17.64
CA LYS A 26 -51.09 7.51 17.61
C LYS A 26 -52.26 6.69 17.06
N TYR A 27 -52.04 5.97 15.96
CA TYR A 27 -53.06 5.11 15.36
C TYR A 27 -53.52 3.99 16.31
N LEU A 28 -52.59 3.34 17.01
CA LEU A 28 -52.91 2.33 18.03
C LEU A 28 -53.68 2.94 19.20
N PHE A 29 -53.33 4.15 19.64
CA PHE A 29 -54.02 4.85 20.72
C PHE A 29 -55.47 5.21 20.33
N ASP A 30 -55.66 5.79 19.13
CA ASP A 30 -56.98 6.15 18.62
C ASP A 30 -57.83 4.89 18.33
N SER A 31 -57.21 3.80 17.85
CA SER A 31 -57.85 2.49 17.65
C SER A 31 -58.29 1.81 18.96
N LEU A 32 -57.59 2.05 20.07
CA LEU A 32 -58.00 1.55 21.39
C LEU A 32 -59.20 2.32 21.94
N GLN A 33 -59.39 3.57 21.49
CA GLN A 33 -60.42 4.47 21.98
C GLN A 33 -61.72 4.38 21.17
N ASP A 34 -61.65 4.13 19.87
CA ASP A 34 -62.81 3.96 18.98
C ASP A 34 -62.70 2.72 18.07
N ALA A 35 -63.28 1.60 18.52
CA ALA A 35 -63.19 0.30 17.84
C ALA A 35 -64.10 0.17 16.59
N SER A 36 -64.99 1.13 16.31
CA SER A 36 -66.05 1.00 15.29
C SER A 36 -65.78 1.74 13.97
N SER A 37 -64.78 2.63 13.90
CA SER A 37 -64.62 3.56 12.76
C SER A 37 -63.42 3.29 11.84
N TYR A 38 -62.58 2.29 12.12
CA TYR A 38 -61.38 2.02 11.31
C TYR A 38 -61.64 0.96 10.25
N GLY A 39 -62.34 1.35 9.19
CA GLY A 39 -62.44 0.58 7.95
C GLY A 39 -61.06 0.43 7.30
N TRP A 40 -60.83 -0.74 6.70
CA TRP A 40 -59.60 -1.14 6.00
C TRP A 40 -59.36 -0.27 4.75
N SER A 41 -59.01 1.00 4.96
CA SER A 41 -58.66 1.92 3.89
C SER A 41 -57.15 1.89 3.66
N ASN A 42 -56.73 2.03 2.40
CA ASN A 42 -55.35 1.98 1.92
C ASN A 42 -54.37 2.96 2.62
N PHE A 43 -54.84 3.79 3.56
CA PHE A 43 -54.03 4.71 4.34
C PHE A 43 -53.23 4.03 5.47
N THR A 44 -53.61 2.82 5.91
CA THR A 44 -52.90 2.11 7.00
C THR A 44 -51.64 1.37 6.53
N VAL A 45 -51.57 1.00 5.25
CA VAL A 45 -50.42 0.26 4.67
C VAL A 45 -49.21 1.14 4.34
N ILE A 46 -49.42 2.44 4.09
CA ILE A 46 -48.35 3.37 3.72
C ILE A 46 -47.34 3.59 4.86
N PRO A 47 -47.75 3.86 6.12
CA PRO A 47 -46.82 3.98 7.25
C PRO A 47 -46.03 2.69 7.50
N PHE A 48 -46.67 1.53 7.33
CA PHE A 48 -46.02 0.23 7.54
C PHE A 48 -44.92 -0.02 6.50
N LEU A 49 -45.19 0.28 5.22
CA LEU A 49 -44.19 0.20 4.15
C LEU A 49 -43.00 1.15 4.39
N LEU A 50 -43.24 2.38 4.88
CA LEU A 50 -42.17 3.32 5.19
C LEU A 50 -41.25 2.82 6.33
N VAL A 51 -41.81 2.20 7.36
CA VAL A 51 -41.01 1.56 8.43
C VAL A 51 -40.16 0.42 7.86
N LEU A 52 -40.75 -0.44 7.02
CA LEU A 52 -40.03 -1.56 6.39
C LEU A 52 -38.89 -1.08 5.50
N ILE A 53 -39.13 -0.08 4.64
CA ILE A 53 -38.09 0.49 3.76
C ILE A 53 -36.97 1.09 4.60
N SER A 54 -37.31 1.83 5.66
CA SER A 54 -36.31 2.46 6.51
C SER A 54 -35.48 1.44 7.29
N LEU A 55 -36.10 0.34 7.75
CA LEU A 55 -35.38 -0.77 8.37
C LEU A 55 -34.45 -1.46 7.37
N LEU A 56 -34.89 -1.65 6.12
CA LEU A 56 -34.06 -2.22 5.06
C LEU A 56 -32.84 -1.33 4.76
N VAL A 57 -33.03 -0.01 4.67
CA VAL A 57 -31.94 0.97 4.50
C VAL A 57 -30.95 0.91 5.67
N ALA A 58 -31.44 0.85 6.91
CA ALA A 58 -30.60 0.71 8.10
C ALA A 58 -29.79 -0.59 8.09
N VAL A 59 -30.39 -1.72 7.70
CA VAL A 59 -29.71 -3.00 7.56
C VAL A 59 -28.63 -2.96 6.49
N ILE A 60 -28.91 -2.38 5.31
CA ILE A 60 -27.91 -2.19 4.24
C ILE A 60 -26.75 -1.33 4.73
N PHE A 61 -27.03 -0.29 5.50
CA PHE A 61 -26.04 0.60 6.08
C PHE A 61 -25.12 -0.13 7.07
N VAL A 62 -25.69 -0.85 8.04
CA VAL A 62 -24.93 -1.66 9.01
C VAL A 62 -24.08 -2.71 8.28
N TYR A 63 -24.64 -3.35 7.25
CA TYR A 63 -23.91 -4.32 6.44
C TYR A 63 -22.69 -3.70 5.75
N HIS A 64 -22.83 -2.54 5.09
CA HIS A 64 -21.72 -1.90 4.40
C HIS A 64 -20.68 -1.31 5.35
N MET A 65 -21.10 -0.81 6.52
CA MET A 65 -20.21 -0.11 7.45
C MET A 65 -19.43 -1.08 8.33
N PHE A 66 -20.05 -2.17 8.81
CA PHE A 66 -19.44 -3.07 9.79
C PHE A 66 -19.24 -4.48 9.25
N VAL A 67 -20.26 -5.08 8.64
CA VAL A 67 -20.22 -6.51 8.30
C VAL A 67 -19.30 -6.77 7.10
N LYS A 68 -19.41 -5.97 6.04
CA LYS A 68 -18.59 -6.10 4.83
C LYS A 68 -17.08 -6.03 5.11
N PRO A 69 -16.53 -5.02 5.82
CA PRO A 69 -15.09 -4.99 6.10
C PRO A 69 -14.63 -6.20 6.94
N ILE A 70 -15.43 -6.66 7.90
CA ILE A 70 -15.12 -7.87 8.69
C ILE A 70 -15.07 -9.11 7.79
N LEU A 71 -16.05 -9.29 6.90
CA LEU A 71 -16.08 -10.42 5.97
C LEU A 71 -14.91 -10.38 4.98
N VAL A 72 -14.58 -9.19 4.45
CA VAL A 72 -13.44 -9.00 3.54
C VAL A 72 -12.14 -9.40 4.24
N SER A 73 -11.90 -8.89 5.46
CA SER A 73 -10.69 -9.24 6.23
C SER A 73 -10.58 -10.74 6.50
N LYS A 74 -11.70 -11.42 6.81
CA LYS A 74 -11.74 -12.87 7.01
C LYS A 74 -11.47 -13.65 5.72
N ARG A 75 -12.02 -13.20 4.58
CA ARG A 75 -11.74 -13.83 3.27
C ARG A 75 -10.29 -13.64 2.85
N LEU A 76 -9.73 -12.45 3.05
CA LEU A 76 -8.32 -12.18 2.79
C LEU A 76 -7.42 -13.08 3.64
N ARG A 77 -7.69 -13.25 4.95
CA ARG A 77 -6.90 -14.14 5.80
C ARG A 77 -6.99 -15.63 5.41
N ASN A 78 -8.13 -16.07 4.88
CA ASN A 78 -8.36 -17.50 4.60
C ASN A 78 -7.92 -17.91 3.19
N SER A 79 -8.04 -17.03 2.20
CA SER A 79 -7.81 -17.35 0.78
C SER A 79 -7.08 -16.24 0.02
N GLY A 80 -6.50 -15.29 0.75
CA GLY A 80 -5.70 -14.22 0.16
C GLY A 80 -4.30 -14.69 -0.18
N ILE A 81 -3.74 -14.06 -1.19
CA ILE A 81 -2.39 -14.25 -1.66
C ILE A 81 -1.57 -13.11 -1.04
N SER A 82 -0.62 -13.45 -0.19
CA SER A 82 0.36 -12.48 0.33
C SER A 82 1.32 -12.10 -0.79
N SER A 83 1.48 -10.81 -1.01
CA SER A 83 2.42 -10.23 -1.96
C SER A 83 2.94 -8.90 -1.42
N ILE A 84 3.71 -8.19 -2.24
CA ILE A 84 4.24 -6.88 -1.93
C ILE A 84 3.72 -5.86 -2.95
N GLY A 85 3.27 -4.72 -2.44
CA GLY A 85 2.88 -3.57 -3.24
C GLY A 85 3.85 -2.43 -3.03
N PHE A 86 4.39 -1.88 -4.10
CA PHE A 86 5.21 -0.67 -4.06
C PHE A 86 4.30 0.54 -4.15
N ILE A 87 4.42 1.45 -3.20
CA ILE A 87 3.54 2.61 -3.10
C ILE A 87 3.80 3.54 -4.29
N THR A 88 2.77 3.79 -5.10
CA THR A 88 2.84 4.75 -6.22
C THR A 88 2.20 6.08 -5.87
N SER A 89 1.22 6.10 -4.98
CA SER A 89 0.58 7.32 -4.50
C SER A 89 -0.04 7.11 -3.13
N VAL A 90 -0.09 8.19 -2.33
CA VAL A 90 -0.76 8.22 -1.03
C VAL A 90 -1.63 9.46 -1.00
N ASN A 91 -2.94 9.27 -0.93
CA ASN A 91 -3.91 10.36 -0.91
C ASN A 91 -4.79 10.27 0.32
N GLU A 92 -4.91 11.36 1.08
CA GLU A 92 -5.88 11.41 2.17
C GLU A 92 -7.31 11.41 1.62
N THR A 93 -8.17 10.57 2.19
CA THR A 93 -9.58 10.53 1.78
C THR A 93 -10.44 11.58 2.47
N GLY A 94 -9.87 12.35 3.40
CA GLY A 94 -10.58 13.29 4.27
C GLY A 94 -11.49 12.64 5.32
N THR A 95 -11.49 11.31 5.43
CA THR A 95 -12.21 10.58 6.48
C THR A 95 -11.23 10.15 7.56
N ARG A 96 -11.62 10.30 8.83
CA ARG A 96 -10.89 9.74 9.98
C ARG A 96 -11.77 8.74 10.74
N VAL A 97 -11.18 7.67 11.23
CA VAL A 97 -11.82 6.66 12.10
C VAL A 97 -10.98 6.62 13.37
N ASP A 98 -11.57 6.85 14.54
CA ASP A 98 -10.85 6.89 15.82
C ASP A 98 -9.60 7.81 15.80
N ASN A 99 -9.76 8.98 15.19
CA ASN A 99 -8.70 9.98 14.98
C ASN A 99 -7.53 9.52 14.08
N GLN A 100 -7.62 8.34 13.47
CA GLN A 100 -6.67 7.83 12.49
C GLN A 100 -7.13 8.17 11.07
N PRO A 101 -6.22 8.64 10.19
CA PRO A 101 -6.59 8.97 8.82
C PRO A 101 -6.85 7.72 7.99
N MET A 102 -7.91 7.78 7.18
CA MET A 102 -8.15 6.80 6.13
C MET A 102 -7.48 7.29 4.84
N LEU A 103 -6.58 6.48 4.29
CA LEU A 103 -5.79 6.81 3.11
C LEU A 103 -6.22 5.96 1.92
N GLN A 104 -6.14 6.55 0.72
CA GLN A 104 -6.18 5.83 -0.55
C GLN A 104 -4.75 5.70 -1.04
N VAL A 105 -4.27 4.45 -1.06
CA VAL A 105 -2.91 4.11 -1.46
C VAL A 105 -2.95 3.43 -2.82
N GLY A 106 -2.27 4.01 -3.80
CA GLY A 106 -1.99 3.36 -5.07
C GLY A 106 -0.76 2.45 -4.91
N LEU A 107 -0.85 1.24 -5.44
CA LEU A 107 0.16 0.20 -5.29
C LEU A 107 0.49 -0.38 -6.67
N GLU A 108 1.76 -0.61 -6.93
CA GLU A 108 2.24 -1.45 -8.02
C GLU A 108 2.64 -2.80 -7.42
N VAL A 109 1.95 -3.87 -7.80
CA VAL A 109 2.04 -5.17 -7.13
C VAL A 109 2.60 -6.18 -8.12
N ILE A 110 3.47 -7.06 -7.62
CA ILE A 110 3.91 -8.23 -8.37
C ILE A 110 2.86 -9.33 -8.21
N ASP A 111 2.25 -9.75 -9.32
CA ASP A 111 1.33 -10.88 -9.34
C ASP A 111 2.07 -12.22 -9.18
N GLU A 112 1.34 -13.32 -8.97
CA GLU A 112 1.92 -14.67 -8.86
C GLU A 112 2.73 -15.12 -10.09
N ARG A 113 2.58 -14.43 -11.22
CA ARG A 113 3.28 -14.69 -12.47
C ARG A 113 4.49 -13.78 -12.67
N GLY A 114 4.78 -12.87 -11.75
CA GLY A 114 5.90 -11.94 -11.82
C GLY A 114 5.62 -10.66 -12.61
N ASN A 115 4.36 -10.39 -13.00
CA ASN A 115 3.98 -9.17 -13.72
C ASN A 115 3.60 -8.04 -12.75
N LEU A 116 3.85 -6.81 -13.18
CA LEU A 116 3.44 -5.61 -12.44
C LEU A 116 1.99 -5.26 -12.75
N VAL A 117 1.18 -5.16 -11.69
CA VAL A 117 -0.24 -4.80 -11.75
C VAL A 117 -0.51 -3.62 -10.82
N THR A 118 -1.18 -2.60 -11.34
CA THR A 118 -1.62 -1.46 -10.52
C THR A 118 -2.89 -1.80 -9.75
N MET A 119 -2.87 -1.61 -8.43
CA MET A 119 -4.01 -1.78 -7.55
C MET A 119 -4.21 -0.55 -6.67
N GLU A 120 -5.43 -0.36 -6.17
CA GLU A 120 -5.76 0.70 -5.23
C GLU A 120 -6.37 0.12 -3.96
N MET A 121 -5.90 0.61 -2.82
CA MET A 121 -6.34 0.19 -1.50
C MET A 121 -6.85 1.39 -0.70
N LYS A 122 -7.87 1.16 0.13
CA LYS A 122 -8.36 2.15 1.09
C LYS A 122 -8.32 1.56 2.48
N GLU A 123 -7.45 2.11 3.32
CA GLU A 123 -7.20 1.56 4.65
C GLU A 123 -6.97 2.67 5.67
N VAL A 124 -7.29 2.35 6.93
CA VAL A 124 -7.03 3.24 8.07
C VAL A 124 -5.64 2.92 8.58
N PHE A 125 -4.77 3.92 8.58
CA PHE A 125 -3.40 3.78 9.05
C PHE A 125 -3.23 4.49 10.38
N SER A 126 -2.47 3.88 11.30
CA SER A 126 -2.04 4.57 12.52
C SER A 126 -1.17 5.76 12.16
N LEU A 127 -1.21 6.82 12.99
CA LEU A 127 -0.34 7.99 12.83
C LEU A 127 1.15 7.62 12.84
N VAL A 128 1.52 6.55 13.54
CA VAL A 128 2.90 6.05 13.61
C VAL A 128 3.32 5.40 12.29
N ASP A 129 2.40 4.70 11.62
CA ASP A 129 2.68 3.96 10.38
C ASP A 129 2.78 4.88 9.16
N LEU A 130 2.27 6.12 9.27
CA LEU A 130 2.32 7.12 8.19
C LEU A 130 3.75 7.42 7.73
N ALA A 131 4.72 7.38 8.63
CA ALA A 131 6.12 7.65 8.28
C ALA A 131 6.70 6.60 7.32
N ALA A 132 6.18 5.37 7.36
CA ALA A 132 6.58 4.27 6.49
C ALA A 132 5.87 4.30 5.11
N LEU A 133 4.80 5.10 4.97
CA LEU A 133 4.05 5.21 3.72
C LEU A 133 4.64 6.28 2.81
N GLN A 134 5.76 5.95 2.16
CA GLN A 134 6.39 6.81 1.17
C GLN A 134 6.31 6.18 -0.22
N VAL A 135 6.21 7.02 -1.24
CA VAL A 135 6.23 6.56 -2.64
C VAL A 135 7.54 5.81 -2.91
N GLY A 136 7.42 4.64 -3.51
CA GLY A 136 8.51 3.72 -3.80
C GLY A 136 8.86 2.74 -2.67
N GLU A 137 8.27 2.90 -1.47
CA GLU A 137 8.50 1.93 -0.38
C GLU A 137 7.65 0.67 -0.59
N PRO A 138 8.18 -0.50 -0.19
CA PRO A 138 7.43 -1.75 -0.20
C PRO A 138 6.40 -1.78 0.94
N LEU A 139 5.18 -2.17 0.62
CA LEU A 139 4.10 -2.41 1.57
C LEU A 139 3.65 -3.87 1.48
N PRO A 140 3.74 -4.66 2.57
CA PRO A 140 3.22 -6.02 2.59
C PRO A 140 1.69 -5.99 2.46
N ILE A 141 1.17 -6.70 1.47
CA ILE A 141 -0.26 -6.71 1.15
C ILE A 141 -0.78 -8.13 1.01
N ILE A 142 -2.08 -8.27 1.22
CA ILE A 142 -2.82 -9.49 0.92
C ILE A 142 -3.98 -9.13 0.00
N TYR A 143 -4.11 -9.86 -1.10
CA TYR A 143 -5.18 -9.63 -2.06
C TYR A 143 -5.86 -10.93 -2.49
N ASN A 144 -7.03 -10.85 -3.10
CA ASN A 144 -7.72 -12.01 -3.65
C ASN A 144 -8.22 -11.75 -5.08
N LYS A 145 -8.63 -12.82 -5.77
CA LYS A 145 -9.21 -12.76 -7.13
C LYS A 145 -10.51 -11.98 -7.25
N TYR A 146 -11.13 -11.62 -6.13
CA TYR A 146 -12.36 -10.82 -6.08
C TYR A 146 -12.08 -9.32 -6.00
N GLY A 147 -10.80 -8.92 -6.01
CA GLY A 147 -10.37 -7.52 -5.94
C GLY A 147 -10.35 -6.94 -4.53
N ASP A 148 -10.50 -7.78 -3.49
CA ASP A 148 -10.23 -7.35 -2.13
C ASP A 148 -8.71 -7.22 -1.93
N ILE A 149 -8.26 -6.15 -1.26
CA ILE A 149 -6.87 -5.88 -0.93
C ILE A 149 -6.79 -5.25 0.47
N GLY A 150 -5.74 -5.56 1.24
CA GLY A 150 -5.45 -5.00 2.55
C GLY A 150 -3.98 -5.18 2.93
N VAL A 151 -3.54 -4.52 4.01
CA VAL A 151 -2.19 -4.73 4.57
C VAL A 151 -2.07 -6.13 5.18
N ASP A 152 -0.98 -6.82 4.87
CA ASP A 152 -0.63 -8.08 5.51
C ASP A 152 0.08 -7.80 6.85
N SER A 153 -0.60 -8.12 7.96
CA SER A 153 -0.07 -7.89 9.32
C SER A 153 0.99 -8.90 9.75
N LYS A 154 1.17 -10.02 9.02
CA LYS A 154 2.14 -11.07 9.35
C LYS A 154 2.82 -11.58 8.08
N PRO A 155 3.56 -10.72 7.38
CA PRO A 155 4.12 -11.10 6.11
C PRO A 155 5.28 -12.08 6.29
N ASP A 156 5.44 -12.98 5.33
CA ASP A 156 6.61 -13.84 5.20
C ASP A 156 7.80 -13.00 4.71
N THR A 157 8.72 -12.70 5.62
CA THR A 157 9.86 -11.81 5.37
C THR A 157 10.76 -12.30 4.25
N LYS A 158 10.89 -13.62 4.05
CA LYS A 158 11.70 -14.18 2.97
C LYS A 158 11.06 -13.92 1.61
N LYS A 159 9.75 -14.21 1.50
CA LYS A 159 8.99 -13.93 0.27
C LYS A 159 8.93 -12.44 -0.05
N LEU A 160 8.82 -11.59 0.98
CA LEU A 160 8.89 -10.15 0.81
C LEU A 160 10.22 -9.73 0.18
N GLN A 161 11.35 -10.19 0.73
CA GLN A 161 12.65 -9.84 0.18
C GLN A 161 12.82 -10.33 -1.26
N ASP A 162 12.41 -11.57 -1.56
CA ASP A 162 12.48 -12.10 -2.93
C ASP A 162 11.64 -11.26 -3.92
N ALA A 163 10.46 -10.78 -3.50
CA ALA A 163 9.63 -9.91 -4.32
C ALA A 163 10.22 -8.49 -4.48
N ILE A 164 10.90 -7.97 -3.45
CA ILE A 164 11.68 -6.72 -3.53
C ILE A 164 12.80 -6.85 -4.56
N ASP A 165 13.57 -7.94 -4.46
CA ASP A 165 14.69 -8.21 -5.36
C ASP A 165 14.20 -8.31 -6.82
N LEU A 166 13.07 -8.98 -7.04
CA LEU A 166 12.44 -9.10 -8.36
C LEU A 166 11.97 -7.73 -8.89
N TYR A 167 11.26 -6.95 -8.08
CA TYR A 167 10.78 -5.62 -8.47
C TYR A 167 11.93 -4.70 -8.90
N GLN A 168 12.97 -4.63 -8.07
CA GLN A 168 14.11 -3.76 -8.34
C GLN A 168 14.87 -4.21 -9.60
N SER A 169 14.96 -5.51 -9.86
CA SER A 169 15.58 -6.03 -11.09
C SER A 169 14.81 -5.67 -12.35
N GLN A 170 13.48 -5.53 -12.27
CA GLN A 170 12.64 -5.11 -13.41
C GLN A 170 12.68 -3.60 -13.64
N LYS A 171 12.85 -2.80 -12.59
CA LYS A 171 12.86 -1.33 -12.65
C LYS A 171 14.20 -0.73 -13.02
N ASP A 172 15.31 -1.41 -12.73
CA ASP A 172 16.66 -0.93 -13.06
C ASP A 172 17.36 -1.84 -14.10
N PRO A 173 17.31 -1.50 -15.40
CA PRO A 173 17.90 -2.33 -16.45
C PRO A 173 19.43 -2.37 -16.41
N ASN A 174 20.09 -1.41 -15.75
CA ASN A 174 21.54 -1.40 -15.54
C ASN A 174 21.94 -1.81 -14.11
N GLY A 175 20.95 -2.20 -13.30
CA GLY A 175 21.15 -2.73 -11.96
C GLY A 175 21.44 -4.23 -11.98
N PRO A 176 21.68 -4.83 -10.80
CA PRO A 176 21.81 -6.27 -10.68
C PRO A 176 20.51 -6.98 -11.05
N THR A 177 20.66 -8.07 -11.80
CA THR A 177 19.58 -9.02 -12.08
C THR A 177 19.09 -9.68 -10.80
N TYR A 178 17.90 -10.29 -10.83
CA TYR A 178 17.35 -11.02 -9.69
C TYR A 178 18.34 -12.04 -9.09
N ASN A 179 18.97 -12.86 -9.94
CA ASN A 179 19.93 -13.86 -9.49
C ASN A 179 21.17 -13.24 -8.84
N GLU A 180 21.64 -12.10 -9.35
CA GLU A 180 22.78 -11.37 -8.77
C GLU A 180 22.42 -10.75 -7.41
N ARG A 181 21.18 -10.26 -7.24
CA ARG A 181 20.69 -9.76 -5.94
C ARG A 181 20.63 -10.88 -4.91
N VAL A 182 20.10 -12.04 -5.29
CA VAL A 182 20.09 -13.23 -4.43
C VAL A 182 21.51 -13.66 -4.07
N GLU A 183 22.43 -13.68 -5.04
CA GLU A 183 23.83 -14.02 -4.81
C GLU A 183 24.53 -13.02 -3.86
N MET A 184 24.29 -11.72 -4.04
CA MET A 184 24.81 -10.67 -3.14
C MET A 184 24.21 -10.77 -1.73
N ARG A 185 22.95 -11.15 -1.60
CA ARG A 185 22.31 -11.35 -0.29
C ARG A 185 22.92 -12.53 0.48
N GLU A 186 23.29 -13.60 -0.23
CA GLU A 186 23.88 -14.80 0.39
C GLU A 186 25.40 -14.71 0.60
N TYR A 187 26.13 -14.13 -0.35
CA TYR A 187 27.60 -14.16 -0.40
C TYR A 187 28.25 -12.79 -0.58
N GLY A 188 27.46 -11.71 -0.59
CA GLY A 188 27.96 -10.36 -0.82
C GLY A 188 28.78 -9.83 0.36
N VAL A 189 29.87 -9.16 0.03
CA VAL A 189 30.75 -8.49 0.98
C VAL A 189 30.51 -6.99 0.90
N ARG A 190 30.35 -6.34 2.06
CA ARG A 190 30.22 -4.89 2.17
C ARG A 190 31.55 -4.26 2.52
N ILE A 191 31.97 -3.27 1.76
CA ILE A 191 33.21 -2.52 2.03
C ILE A 191 33.04 -1.04 1.72
N LEU A 192 33.95 -0.22 2.26
CA LEU A 192 34.15 1.14 1.80
C LEU A 192 35.07 1.15 0.58
N ALA A 193 34.65 1.83 -0.47
CA ALA A 193 35.41 2.04 -1.70
C ALA A 193 35.55 3.53 -2.00
N THR A 194 36.64 3.91 -2.67
CA THR A 194 36.90 5.32 -3.05
C THR A 194 36.39 5.57 -4.46
N ILE A 195 35.63 6.63 -4.67
CA ILE A 195 35.18 7.02 -6.02
C ILE A 195 36.34 7.70 -6.74
N VAL A 196 36.82 7.11 -7.83
CA VAL A 196 37.93 7.65 -8.64
C VAL A 196 37.50 8.20 -9.98
N GLU A 197 36.31 7.84 -10.46
CA GLU A 197 35.68 8.46 -11.61
C GLU A 197 34.19 8.66 -11.34
N LEU A 198 33.67 9.82 -11.74
CA LEU A 198 32.25 10.11 -11.73
C LEU A 198 31.91 10.98 -12.95
N LYS A 199 31.30 10.37 -13.96
CA LYS A 199 30.96 11.03 -15.23
C LYS A 199 29.46 10.93 -15.50
N PRO A 200 28.72 12.05 -15.46
CA PRO A 200 27.32 12.08 -15.89
C PRO A 200 27.20 11.69 -17.37
N THR A 201 26.24 10.82 -17.71
CA THR A 201 26.02 10.43 -19.12
C THR A 201 24.98 11.31 -19.82
N GLY A 202 24.19 12.06 -19.06
CA GLY A 202 23.08 12.88 -19.56
C GLY A 202 21.77 12.10 -19.75
N GLU A 203 21.79 10.78 -19.60
CA GLU A 203 20.57 9.96 -19.59
C GLU A 203 19.89 10.01 -18.22
N LYS A 204 18.57 9.83 -18.21
CA LYS A 204 17.76 9.74 -16.99
C LYS A 204 16.83 8.54 -17.04
N LEU A 205 16.59 7.97 -15.87
CA LEU A 205 15.57 6.95 -15.64
C LEU A 205 14.72 7.44 -14.46
N ASP A 206 13.49 7.83 -14.75
CA ASP A 206 12.59 8.50 -13.79
C ASP A 206 13.25 9.74 -13.15
N ASP A 207 13.46 9.73 -11.83
CA ASP A 207 14.10 10.79 -11.05
C ASP A 207 15.62 10.58 -10.87
N LYS A 208 16.17 9.52 -11.47
CA LYS A 208 17.58 9.11 -11.32
C LYS A 208 18.41 9.53 -12.52
N ASP A 209 19.60 10.07 -12.24
CA ASP A 209 20.55 10.44 -13.28
C ASP A 209 21.53 9.29 -13.55
N ALA A 210 21.75 8.98 -14.82
CA ALA A 210 22.74 7.99 -15.22
C ALA A 210 24.16 8.57 -15.10
N VAL A 211 25.03 7.81 -14.46
CA VAL A 211 26.45 8.14 -14.30
C VAL A 211 27.30 6.91 -14.61
N ILE A 212 28.48 7.15 -15.15
CA ILE A 212 29.57 6.17 -15.13
C ILE A 212 30.35 6.46 -13.84
N ILE A 213 30.46 5.46 -12.98
CA ILE A 213 31.19 5.55 -11.73
C ILE A 213 32.28 4.50 -11.70
N ALA A 214 33.51 4.92 -11.41
CA ALA A 214 34.62 4.01 -11.13
C ALA A 214 34.99 4.10 -9.66
N VAL A 215 35.18 2.93 -9.03
CA VAL A 215 35.51 2.80 -7.63
C VAL A 215 36.78 1.98 -7.47
N GLU A 216 37.62 2.41 -6.53
CA GLU A 216 38.77 1.68 -6.04
C GLU A 216 38.36 0.84 -4.84
N ILE A 217 38.49 -0.47 -5.01
CA ILE A 217 38.18 -1.48 -4.00
C ILE A 217 39.49 -1.84 -3.30
N PRO A 218 39.64 -1.54 -2.01
CA PRO A 218 40.81 -1.97 -1.25
C PRO A 218 40.85 -3.51 -1.19
N SER A 219 42.04 -4.08 -1.39
CA SER A 219 42.24 -5.52 -1.29
C SER A 219 42.05 -5.99 0.16
N HIS A 220 41.23 -7.03 0.35
CA HIS A 220 41.02 -7.66 1.67
C HIS A 220 42.28 -8.33 2.24
N SER A 221 43.31 -8.61 1.42
CA SER A 221 44.53 -9.35 1.80
C SER A 221 45.82 -8.53 1.68
N GLY A 222 45.72 -7.20 1.55
CA GLY A 222 46.89 -6.32 1.36
C GLY A 222 47.50 -6.39 -0.05
N GLY A 223 46.76 -6.90 -1.03
CA GLY A 223 47.13 -6.91 -2.45
C GLY A 223 46.78 -5.61 -3.20
N GLU A 224 46.86 -5.66 -4.53
CA GLU A 224 46.58 -4.51 -5.41
C GLU A 224 45.14 -3.98 -5.25
N VAL A 225 45.02 -2.65 -5.27
CA VAL A 225 43.73 -1.96 -5.34
C VAL A 225 43.09 -2.27 -6.70
N LYS A 226 41.87 -2.79 -6.68
CA LYS A 226 41.13 -3.10 -7.91
C LYS A 226 40.21 -1.94 -8.26
N THR A 227 40.41 -1.35 -9.44
CA THR A 227 39.52 -0.32 -9.98
C THR A 227 38.48 -0.97 -10.88
N VAL A 228 37.20 -0.76 -10.58
CA VAL A 228 36.08 -1.24 -11.39
C VAL A 228 35.18 -0.08 -11.76
N SER A 229 34.65 -0.09 -12.98
CA SER A 229 33.78 0.97 -13.49
C SER A 229 32.50 0.37 -14.07
N LYS A 230 31.37 1.04 -13.82
CA LYS A 230 30.10 0.68 -14.43
C LYS A 230 29.20 1.90 -14.61
N LYS A 231 28.22 1.76 -15.50
CA LYS A 231 27.10 2.68 -15.59
C LYS A 231 26.06 2.34 -14.51
N THR A 232 25.55 3.35 -13.81
CA THR A 232 24.51 3.17 -12.78
C THR A 232 23.62 4.41 -12.70
N TYR A 233 22.50 4.31 -11.98
CA TYR A 233 21.54 5.39 -11.79
C TYR A 233 21.56 5.89 -10.35
N LEU A 234 21.83 7.18 -10.15
CA LEU A 234 21.83 7.79 -8.83
C LEU A 234 20.50 8.48 -8.56
N SER A 235 19.84 8.08 -7.48
CA SER A 235 18.67 8.82 -6.97
C SER A 235 19.05 10.21 -6.49
N VAL A 236 18.06 11.11 -6.40
CA VAL A 236 18.22 12.47 -5.87
C VAL A 236 18.96 12.48 -4.53
N SER A 237 18.61 11.53 -3.65
CA SER A 237 19.21 11.39 -2.32
C SER A 237 20.69 11.00 -2.38
N MET A 238 21.08 10.10 -3.30
CA MET A 238 22.45 9.62 -3.44
C MET A 238 23.40 10.68 -4.00
N ARG A 239 22.91 11.59 -4.85
CA ARG A 239 23.74 12.65 -5.48
C ARG A 239 24.48 13.53 -4.47
N GLN A 240 23.95 13.67 -3.27
CA GLN A 240 24.58 14.49 -2.22
C GLN A 240 25.83 13.83 -1.61
N TYR A 241 25.86 12.48 -1.62
CA TYR A 241 26.88 11.64 -0.98
C TYR A 241 27.89 11.09 -1.98
N VAL A 242 27.51 10.91 -3.24
CA VAL A 242 28.42 10.42 -4.29
C VAL A 242 29.23 11.59 -4.84
N ARG A 243 30.51 11.64 -4.48
CA ARG A 243 31.47 12.68 -4.90
C ARG A 243 32.78 12.05 -5.30
N LEU A 244 33.43 12.63 -6.31
CA LEU A 244 34.78 12.24 -6.70
C LEU A 244 35.74 12.37 -5.50
N GLY A 245 36.56 11.33 -5.28
CA GLY A 245 37.46 11.21 -4.12
C GLY A 245 36.76 10.85 -2.80
N GLY A 246 35.42 10.75 -2.78
CA GLY A 246 34.64 10.38 -1.61
C GLY A 246 34.64 8.86 -1.36
N LEU A 247 34.42 8.48 -0.10
CA LEU A 247 34.20 7.09 0.29
C LEU A 247 32.71 6.75 0.21
N ILE A 248 32.40 5.61 -0.38
CA ILE A 248 31.05 5.04 -0.43
C ILE A 248 31.05 3.59 0.02
N GLU A 249 29.96 3.14 0.62
CA GLU A 249 29.77 1.73 0.91
C GLU A 249 29.24 1.02 -0.35
N ILE A 250 29.92 -0.05 -0.73
CA ILE A 250 29.50 -0.91 -1.84
C ILE A 250 29.32 -2.35 -1.36
N MET A 251 28.48 -3.09 -2.07
CA MET A 251 28.36 -4.54 -1.95
C MET A 251 28.74 -5.21 -3.25
N TYR A 252 29.49 -6.30 -3.19
CA TYR A 252 29.81 -7.13 -4.36
C TYR A 252 30.05 -8.58 -3.93
N VAL A 253 30.10 -9.50 -4.89
CA VAL A 253 30.47 -10.91 -4.67
C VAL A 253 31.93 -11.08 -5.07
N VAL A 254 32.73 -11.74 -4.23
CA VAL A 254 34.16 -11.98 -4.48
C VAL A 254 34.38 -12.65 -5.84
N GLY A 255 35.26 -12.09 -6.66
CA GLY A 255 35.50 -12.54 -8.04
C GLY A 255 34.56 -11.95 -9.10
N LYS A 256 33.56 -11.14 -8.69
CA LYS A 256 32.62 -10.40 -9.56
C LYS A 256 32.53 -8.92 -9.14
N GLU A 257 33.66 -8.32 -8.81
CA GLU A 257 33.75 -6.96 -8.29
C GLU A 257 33.13 -5.91 -9.24
N GLU A 258 33.16 -6.15 -10.55
CA GLU A 258 32.58 -5.26 -11.56
C GLU A 258 31.05 -5.11 -11.45
N LYS A 259 30.39 -6.03 -10.74
CA LYS A 259 28.94 -6.03 -10.53
C LYS A 259 28.51 -5.33 -9.24
N PHE A 260 29.39 -4.58 -8.59
CA PHE A 260 29.11 -3.93 -7.30
C PHE A 260 27.83 -3.10 -7.27
N VAL A 261 27.21 -2.95 -6.11
CA VAL A 261 26.05 -2.08 -5.86
C VAL A 261 26.44 -1.03 -4.83
N ILE A 262 25.99 0.21 -5.02
CA ILE A 262 26.19 1.29 -4.05
C ILE A 262 25.09 1.19 -2.99
N ILE A 263 25.48 1.06 -1.73
CA ILE A 263 24.53 1.01 -0.62
C ILE A 263 24.10 2.43 -0.27
N ASN A 264 22.80 2.68 -0.22
CA ASN A 264 22.28 4.00 0.15
C ASN A 264 22.49 4.22 1.66
N PRO A 265 23.27 5.24 2.08
CA PRO A 265 23.48 5.50 3.50
C PRO A 265 22.19 5.88 4.25
N LEU A 266 21.15 6.34 3.53
CA LEU A 266 19.84 6.72 4.09
C LEU A 266 18.81 5.58 4.11
N LYS A 267 19.02 4.52 3.32
CA LYS A 267 18.15 3.32 3.27
C LYS A 267 19.00 2.07 3.44
N ARG A 268 19.53 1.86 4.66
CA ARG A 268 20.48 0.78 4.95
C ARG A 268 19.89 -0.64 4.87
N ASP A 269 18.56 -0.75 4.84
CA ASP A 269 17.83 -2.01 5.03
C ASP A 269 17.30 -2.66 3.74
N ILE A 270 17.55 -2.07 2.57
CA ILE A 270 17.04 -2.60 1.30
C ILE A 270 18.21 -2.75 0.32
N LEU A 271 18.54 -4.00 0.01
CA LEU A 271 19.42 -4.39 -1.11
C LEU A 271 18.65 -4.45 -2.42
#